data_AF-A0A1S3QVC3-F1
#
_entry.id   AF-A0A1S3QVC3-F1
#
_cell.length_a   1.000
_cell.length_b   1.000
_cell.length_c   1.000
_cell.angle_alpha   90.00
_cell.angle_beta   90.00
_cell.angle_gamma   90.00
#
_symmetry.space_group_name_H-M   'P 1'
#
loop_
_entity.id
_entity.type
_entity.pdbx_description
1 polymer ?
#
loop_
_entity_poly.entity_id
_entity_poly.type
_entity_poly.pdbx_seq_one_letter_code
_entity_poly.pdbx_strand_id
1 'polypeptide(L)'
;MEEKYGEVEEMNVCDNLGDHLVGNVYVKFRREEDAEKAVMDLNNRWFNGQPVHSELSPVTDFREACCRQYEMGECTRGGFCNFMHLKPISRELRRDLYGRRRKGKGGGGGGHRSRSRSRERRSRSRDRGRGGDGGRGGGRDREKRRSRDRERSGRF
;
A
#
# COMPACT_ATOMS: atom_id res chain seq x y z
N MET A 1 12.53 -8.95 10.80
CA MET A 1 13.30 -9.39 9.62
C MET A 1 14.64 -8.73 9.78
N GLU A 2 15.72 -9.49 9.76
CA GLU A 2 17.01 -9.03 10.26
C GLU A 2 17.59 -7.95 9.35
N GLU A 3 17.88 -6.78 9.92
CA GLU A 3 18.53 -5.65 9.25
C GLU A 3 20.05 -5.91 9.11
N LYS A 4 20.46 -7.12 8.65
CA LYS A 4 21.87 -7.53 8.59
C LYS A 4 22.72 -6.54 7.80
N TYR A 5 22.16 -6.01 6.71
CA TYR A 5 22.81 -5.04 5.83
C TYR A 5 22.24 -3.63 5.99
N GLY A 6 20.91 -3.52 6.15
CA GLY A 6 20.20 -2.24 6.36
C GLY A 6 18.68 -2.39 6.28
N GLU A 7 17.97 -1.27 6.29
CA GLU A 7 16.51 -1.23 6.13
C GLU A 7 16.14 -1.43 4.64
N VAL A 8 15.42 -2.51 4.35
CA VAL A 8 14.84 -2.77 3.01
C VAL A 8 13.55 -1.97 2.84
N GLU A 9 13.50 -1.13 1.80
CA GLU A 9 12.29 -0.42 1.40
C GLU A 9 11.34 -1.32 0.60
N GLU A 10 11.88 -2.04 -0.37
CA GLU A 10 11.13 -2.88 -1.31
C GLU A 10 11.97 -4.10 -1.74
N MET A 11 11.31 -5.24 -1.93
CA MET A 11 11.92 -6.47 -2.43
C MET A 11 10.97 -7.14 -3.43
N ASN A 12 11.50 -7.45 -4.61
CA ASN A 12 10.76 -7.94 -5.77
C ASN A 12 11.45 -9.16 -6.37
N VAL A 13 10.67 -10.15 -6.81
CA VAL A 13 11.15 -11.41 -7.41
C VAL A 13 10.52 -11.56 -8.79
N CYS A 14 11.33 -11.86 -9.80
CA CYS A 14 10.88 -11.99 -11.19
C CYS A 14 10.48 -13.43 -11.53
N ASP A 15 9.28 -13.56 -12.09
CA ASP A 15 8.65 -14.76 -12.67
C ASP A 15 8.70 -14.70 -14.21
N ASN A 16 9.69 -13.98 -14.76
CA ASN A 16 9.96 -13.93 -16.20
C ASN A 16 10.40 -15.30 -16.71
N LEU A 17 10.12 -15.58 -17.99
CA LEU A 17 10.53 -16.82 -18.67
C LEU A 17 11.81 -16.67 -19.51
N GLY A 18 12.34 -15.45 -19.66
CA GLY A 18 13.53 -15.17 -20.46
C GLY A 18 14.78 -15.10 -19.59
N ASP A 19 15.89 -15.64 -20.11
CA ASP A 19 17.16 -15.85 -19.40
C ASP A 19 17.73 -14.56 -18.75
N HIS A 20 17.41 -13.39 -19.28
CA HIS A 20 17.84 -12.08 -18.78
C HIS A 20 17.10 -11.59 -17.52
N LEU A 21 15.95 -12.20 -17.17
CA LEU A 21 15.12 -11.80 -16.03
C LEU A 21 14.58 -12.97 -15.18
N VAL A 22 14.70 -14.22 -15.66
CA VAL A 22 14.17 -15.40 -14.96
C VAL A 22 14.81 -15.58 -13.59
N GLY A 23 14.00 -15.58 -12.53
CA GLY A 23 14.48 -15.77 -11.16
C GLY A 23 15.23 -14.57 -10.54
N ASN A 24 15.39 -13.45 -11.26
CA ASN A 24 16.07 -12.27 -10.72
C ASN A 24 15.37 -11.75 -9.45
N VAL A 25 16.16 -11.39 -8.44
CA VAL A 25 15.68 -10.82 -7.18
C VAL A 25 16.27 -9.43 -7.03
N TYR A 26 15.39 -8.43 -6.90
CA TYR A 26 15.77 -7.04 -6.68
C TYR A 26 15.45 -6.62 -5.25
N VAL A 27 16.41 -6.00 -4.58
CA VAL A 27 16.25 -5.47 -3.21
C VAL A 27 16.65 -4.01 -3.21
N LYS A 28 15.71 -3.13 -2.85
CA LYS A 28 15.97 -1.70 -2.67
C LYS A 28 16.14 -1.41 -1.18
N PHE A 29 17.34 -1.01 -0.82
CA PHE A 29 17.65 -0.51 0.53
C PHE A 29 17.33 0.98 0.63
N ARG A 30 17.11 1.46 1.87
CA ARG A 30 16.93 2.89 2.18
C ARG A 30 18.20 3.72 1.97
N ARG A 31 19.35 3.05 1.94
CA ARG A 31 20.70 3.62 1.92
C ARG A 31 21.55 2.86 0.90
N GLU A 32 22.38 3.60 0.17
CA GLU A 32 23.24 3.02 -0.87
C GLU A 32 24.40 2.22 -0.25
N GLU A 33 24.92 2.69 0.90
CA GLU A 33 25.99 2.02 1.63
C GLU A 33 25.56 0.65 2.17
N ASP A 34 24.27 0.47 2.44
CA ASP A 34 23.70 -0.80 2.89
C ASP A 34 23.53 -1.79 1.73
N ALA A 35 23.29 -1.29 0.51
CA ALA A 35 23.29 -2.09 -0.71
C ALA A 35 24.71 -2.57 -1.10
N GLU A 36 25.71 -1.69 -0.99
CA GLU A 36 27.12 -2.05 -1.24
C GLU A 36 27.60 -3.16 -0.29
N LYS A 37 27.35 -3.03 1.02
CA LYS A 37 27.63 -4.09 2.02
C LYS A 37 26.94 -5.40 1.68
N ALA A 38 25.68 -5.34 1.23
CA ALA A 38 24.92 -6.53 0.85
C ALA A 38 25.59 -7.25 -0.33
N VAL A 39 25.98 -6.53 -1.40
CA VAL A 39 26.67 -7.09 -2.57
C VAL A 39 28.01 -7.73 -2.19
N MET A 40 28.81 -7.06 -1.33
CA MET A 40 30.11 -7.59 -0.90
C MET A 40 29.98 -8.90 -0.10
N ASP A 41 29.02 -9.00 0.82
CA ASP A 41 28.82 -10.22 1.63
C ASP A 41 28.07 -11.32 0.87
N LEU A 42 27.07 -10.98 0.05
CA LEU A 42 26.25 -11.97 -0.67
C LEU A 42 27.06 -12.73 -1.74
N ASN A 43 27.97 -12.07 -2.46
CA ASN A 43 28.85 -12.74 -3.44
C ASN A 43 29.80 -13.79 -2.82
N ASN A 44 29.94 -13.81 -1.49
CA ASN A 44 30.72 -14.81 -0.75
C ASN A 44 29.85 -15.92 -0.14
N ARG A 45 28.55 -16.00 -0.50
CA ARG A 45 27.58 -16.92 0.10
C ARG A 45 27.01 -17.91 -0.90
N TRP A 46 26.47 -19.00 -0.36
CA TRP A 46 25.80 -20.06 -1.10
C TRP A 46 24.33 -20.13 -0.70
N PHE A 47 23.47 -20.46 -1.66
CA PHE A 47 22.04 -20.67 -1.46
C PHE A 47 21.58 -21.86 -2.31
N ASN A 48 20.82 -22.79 -1.70
CA ASN A 48 20.29 -23.97 -2.36
C ASN A 48 21.34 -24.79 -3.18
N GLY A 49 22.58 -24.87 -2.67
CA GLY A 49 23.67 -25.60 -3.35
C GLY A 49 24.36 -24.85 -4.49
N GLN A 50 23.97 -23.59 -4.77
CA GLN A 50 24.59 -22.74 -5.79
C GLN A 50 25.25 -21.51 -5.15
N PRO A 51 26.32 -20.95 -5.74
CA PRO A 51 26.87 -19.66 -5.29
C PRO A 51 25.86 -18.54 -5.59
N VAL A 52 25.75 -17.57 -4.68
CA VAL A 52 24.92 -16.38 -4.88
C VAL A 52 25.69 -15.36 -5.70
N HIS A 53 25.05 -14.84 -6.75
CA HIS A 53 25.56 -13.70 -7.51
C HIS A 53 24.72 -12.46 -7.23
N SER A 54 25.38 -11.32 -7.02
CA SER A 54 24.76 -10.05 -6.68
C SER A 54 25.59 -8.88 -7.20
N GLU A 55 24.91 -7.84 -7.66
CA GLU A 55 25.50 -6.62 -8.19
C GLU A 55 24.62 -5.40 -7.85
N LEU A 56 25.17 -4.19 -8.00
CA LEU A 56 24.41 -2.96 -7.85
C LEU A 56 23.59 -2.71 -9.13
N SER A 57 22.27 -2.61 -8.99
CA SER A 57 21.37 -2.39 -10.12
C SER A 57 21.07 -0.89 -10.32
N PRO A 58 21.04 -0.38 -11.57
CA PRO A 58 20.64 1.01 -11.86
C PRO A 58 19.12 1.25 -11.74
N VAL A 59 18.31 0.23 -11.39
CA VAL A 59 16.85 0.35 -11.29
C VAL A 59 16.45 1.10 -10.03
N THR A 60 16.00 2.35 -10.20
CA THR A 60 15.62 3.25 -9.10
C THR A 60 14.12 3.20 -8.75
N ASP A 61 13.24 2.98 -9.74
CA ASP A 61 11.79 2.84 -9.58
C ASP A 61 11.27 1.57 -10.27
N PHE A 62 10.80 0.60 -9.47
CA PHE A 62 10.24 -0.64 -9.99
C PHE A 62 8.96 -0.43 -10.80
N ARG A 63 8.20 0.64 -10.57
CA ARG A 63 6.91 0.89 -11.25
C ARG A 63 7.08 1.18 -12.74
N GLU A 64 8.27 1.65 -13.14
CA GLU A 64 8.64 1.88 -14.54
C GLU A 64 9.29 0.63 -15.17
N ALA A 65 10.00 -0.17 -14.37
CA ALA A 65 10.60 -1.43 -14.80
C ALA A 65 9.60 -2.60 -14.90
N CYS A 66 8.43 -2.53 -14.24
CA CYS A 66 7.44 -3.61 -14.21
C CYS A 66 6.53 -3.67 -15.44
N CYS A 67 6.18 -4.89 -15.85
CA CYS A 67 5.28 -5.13 -16.96
C CYS A 67 3.81 -4.96 -16.54
N ARG A 68 3.22 -3.79 -16.84
CA ARG A 68 1.79 -3.53 -16.57
C ARG A 68 0.84 -4.54 -17.24
N GLN A 69 1.19 -5.05 -18.42
CA GLN A 69 0.41 -6.11 -19.08
C GLN A 69 0.44 -7.42 -18.29
N TYR A 70 1.56 -7.76 -17.65
CA TYR A 70 1.65 -8.96 -16.82
C TYR A 70 0.88 -8.81 -15.50
N GLU A 71 0.90 -7.61 -14.89
CA GLU A 71 0.07 -7.28 -13.73
C GLU A 71 -1.44 -7.49 -13.98
N MET A 72 -1.90 -7.26 -15.22
CA MET A 72 -3.27 -7.51 -15.66
C MET A 72 -3.52 -8.94 -16.18
N GLY A 73 -2.48 -9.78 -16.31
CA GLY A 73 -2.57 -11.13 -16.85
C GLY A 73 -2.60 -11.23 -18.39
N GLU A 74 -2.28 -10.14 -19.09
CA GLU A 74 -2.42 -9.97 -20.54
C GLU A 74 -1.08 -9.98 -21.31
N CYS A 75 0.07 -10.17 -20.62
CA CYS A 75 1.38 -10.15 -21.29
C CYS A 75 1.61 -11.41 -22.13
N THR A 76 1.50 -11.28 -23.45
CA THR A 76 1.72 -12.35 -24.43
C THR A 76 3.17 -12.48 -24.93
N ARG A 77 4.09 -11.63 -24.44
CA ARG A 77 5.50 -11.61 -24.90
C ARG A 77 6.33 -12.82 -24.45
N GLY A 78 5.87 -13.58 -23.47
CA GLY A 78 6.57 -14.76 -22.95
C GLY A 78 8.00 -14.44 -22.52
N GLY A 79 8.96 -15.25 -22.97
CA GLY A 79 10.39 -15.05 -22.72
C GLY A 79 10.99 -13.78 -23.33
N PHE A 80 10.32 -13.13 -24.29
CA PHE A 80 10.80 -11.90 -24.95
C PHE A 80 10.35 -10.61 -24.23
N CYS A 81 9.80 -10.69 -23.01
CA CYS A 81 9.47 -9.48 -22.27
C CYS A 81 10.70 -8.90 -21.57
N ASN A 82 11.01 -7.63 -21.87
CA ASN A 82 12.11 -6.87 -21.27
C ASN A 82 11.70 -6.12 -19.98
N PHE A 83 10.47 -6.33 -19.50
CA PHE A 83 9.95 -5.72 -18.28
C PHE A 83 9.76 -6.79 -17.20
N MET A 84 9.94 -6.42 -15.93
CA MET A 84 9.84 -7.32 -14.79
C MET A 84 8.42 -7.87 -14.64
N HIS A 85 8.29 -9.20 -14.62
CA HIS A 85 7.06 -9.92 -14.30
C HIS A 85 7.13 -10.30 -12.82
N LEU A 86 6.49 -9.54 -11.93
CA LEU A 86 6.66 -9.76 -10.49
C LEU A 86 5.85 -10.96 -9.97
N LYS A 87 6.48 -11.82 -9.19
CA LYS A 87 5.80 -12.93 -8.52
C LYS A 87 4.83 -12.39 -7.46
N PRO A 88 3.52 -12.68 -7.54
CA PRO A 88 2.57 -12.22 -6.52
C PRO A 88 2.79 -12.98 -5.20
N ILE A 89 3.15 -12.26 -4.14
CA ILE A 89 3.25 -12.82 -2.79
C ILE A 89 1.87 -13.06 -2.17
N SER A 90 1.74 -14.12 -1.36
CA SER A 90 0.50 -14.41 -0.64
C SER A 90 0.14 -13.27 0.34
N ARG A 91 -1.15 -13.09 0.62
CA ARG A 91 -1.63 -12.06 1.57
C ARG A 91 -1.06 -12.26 2.97
N GLU A 92 -0.80 -13.50 3.35
CA GLU A 92 -0.23 -13.87 4.66
C GLU A 92 1.25 -13.52 4.71
N LEU A 93 2.04 -13.92 3.70
CA LEU A 93 3.45 -13.54 3.59
C LEU A 93 3.61 -12.01 3.57
N ARG A 94 2.77 -11.30 2.83
CA ARG A 94 2.75 -9.82 2.81
C ARG A 94 2.48 -9.22 4.20
N ARG A 95 1.62 -9.85 5.01
CA ARG A 95 1.33 -9.43 6.39
C ARG A 95 2.51 -9.71 7.33
N ASP A 96 3.21 -10.82 7.15
CA ASP A 96 4.29 -11.20 8.05
C ASP A 96 5.59 -10.43 7.75
N LEU A 97 5.87 -10.15 6.48
CA LEU A 97 6.96 -9.27 6.03
C LEU A 97 6.71 -7.80 6.43
N TYR A 98 5.58 -7.21 6.01
CA TYR A 98 5.36 -5.76 6.12
C TYR A 98 4.41 -5.33 7.24
N GLY A 99 3.53 -6.22 7.72
CA GLY A 99 2.50 -5.90 8.72
C GLY A 99 3.06 -5.61 10.11
N ARG A 100 4.23 -6.17 10.45
CA ARG A 100 4.92 -5.88 11.72
C ARG A 100 5.36 -4.40 11.82
N ARG A 101 5.77 -3.79 10.69
CA ARG A 101 6.28 -2.40 10.61
C ARG A 101 5.22 -1.35 11.02
N ARG A 102 3.92 -1.69 10.99
CA ARG A 102 2.82 -0.78 11.38
C ARG A 102 2.53 -0.72 12.89
N LYS A 103 2.97 -1.68 13.71
CA LYS A 103 2.68 -1.66 15.16
C LYS A 103 3.47 -0.59 15.95
N GLY A 104 4.53 -0.02 15.38
CA GLY A 104 5.39 0.97 16.06
C GLY A 104 4.93 2.44 16.00
N LYS A 105 3.93 2.80 15.18
CA LYS A 105 3.45 4.20 15.01
C LYS A 105 1.97 4.40 15.34
N GLY A 106 1.44 3.56 16.24
CA GLY A 106 0.01 3.54 16.62
C GLY A 106 -0.24 3.46 18.13
N GLY A 107 0.66 4.03 18.95
CA GLY A 107 0.42 4.18 20.39
C GLY A 107 -0.54 5.34 20.65
N GLY A 108 -1.83 5.06 20.91
CA GLY A 108 -2.83 6.12 21.06
C GLY A 108 -4.24 5.65 21.44
N GLY A 109 -4.39 5.14 22.67
CA GLY A 109 -5.63 5.21 23.48
C GLY A 109 -6.96 4.69 22.88
N GLY A 110 -7.47 3.58 23.41
CA GLY A 110 -8.80 3.07 23.04
C GLY A 110 -9.28 1.97 23.98
N GLY A 111 -9.58 2.34 25.23
CA GLY A 111 -9.88 1.39 26.31
C GLY A 111 -10.96 0.36 25.98
N HIS A 112 -10.68 -0.88 26.38
CA HIS A 112 -11.62 -1.94 26.72
C HIS A 112 -12.97 -1.38 27.21
N ARG A 113 -13.99 -1.37 26.33
CA ARG A 113 -15.37 -1.00 26.69
C ARG A 113 -16.01 -2.13 27.50
N SER A 114 -15.72 -2.14 28.80
CA SER A 114 -16.45 -2.95 29.77
C SER A 114 -17.93 -2.55 29.75
N ARG A 115 -18.79 -3.50 29.35
CA ARG A 115 -20.24 -3.36 29.45
C ARG A 115 -20.67 -3.51 30.91
N SER A 116 -20.84 -2.41 31.64
CA SER A 116 -21.49 -2.40 32.95
C SER A 116 -22.82 -1.62 32.91
N ARG A 117 -23.88 -2.22 33.49
CA ARG A 117 -25.24 -1.69 33.56
C ARG A 117 -25.53 -1.19 34.99
N SER A 118 -25.82 0.10 35.18
CA SER A 118 -26.51 0.68 36.37
C SER A 118 -26.70 2.19 36.14
N ARG A 119 -27.91 2.75 36.09
CA ARG A 119 -28.90 3.08 37.15
C ARG A 119 -28.61 4.40 37.93
N GLU A 120 -29.61 5.29 37.84
CA GLU A 120 -30.09 6.31 38.81
C GLU A 120 -29.43 7.70 39.03
N ARG A 121 -30.17 8.73 38.56
CA ARG A 121 -30.77 9.88 39.30
C ARG A 121 -30.00 10.57 40.45
N ARG A 122 -29.80 11.90 40.29
CA ARG A 122 -30.04 13.06 41.23
C ARG A 122 -29.11 14.25 40.85
N SER A 123 -29.38 15.54 41.01
CA SER A 123 -30.56 16.43 40.95
C SER A 123 -30.17 17.81 41.56
N ARG A 124 -30.29 18.91 40.79
CA ARG A 124 -30.26 20.35 41.24
C ARG A 124 -28.89 20.84 41.77
N SER A 125 -28.49 22.13 41.73
CA SER A 125 -29.27 23.39 41.69
C SER A 125 -28.51 24.62 41.12
N ARG A 126 -29.25 25.52 40.43
CA ARG A 126 -29.30 27.03 40.55
C ARG A 126 -28.00 27.88 40.44
N ASP A 127 -27.98 29.14 39.97
CA ASP A 127 -29.01 30.19 39.76
C ASP A 127 -28.54 31.30 38.75
N ARG A 128 -29.47 32.01 38.07
CA ARG A 128 -29.44 33.39 37.44
C ARG A 128 -28.29 33.85 36.49
N GLY A 129 -28.52 34.56 35.36
CA GLY A 129 -29.74 34.92 34.59
C GLY A 129 -29.58 36.10 33.58
N ARG A 130 -30.64 36.36 32.77
CA ARG A 130 -31.06 37.65 32.08
C ARG A 130 -30.70 37.96 30.58
N GLY A 131 -31.73 37.96 29.70
CA GLY A 131 -31.83 38.62 28.36
C GLY A 131 -31.09 37.92 27.18
N GLY A 132 -31.45 37.94 25.89
CA GLY A 132 -32.55 38.55 25.08
C GLY A 132 -32.00 38.99 23.69
N ASP A 133 -32.69 38.93 22.54
CA ASP A 133 -33.98 38.32 22.13
C ASP A 133 -34.07 38.21 20.57
N GLY A 134 -35.09 37.50 20.03
CA GLY A 134 -35.42 37.38 18.58
C GLY A 134 -34.67 36.28 17.78
N GLY A 135 -35.24 35.63 16.74
CA GLY A 135 -36.62 35.62 16.24
C GLY A 135 -36.76 35.28 14.74
N ARG A 136 -37.33 34.10 14.38
CA ARG A 136 -37.84 33.67 13.03
C ARG A 136 -36.77 33.52 11.91
N GLY A 137 -36.96 32.74 10.82
CA GLY A 137 -38.00 31.75 10.46
C GLY A 137 -38.08 31.52 8.92
N GLY A 138 -38.38 30.29 8.48
CA GLY A 138 -38.59 29.89 7.05
C GLY A 138 -37.30 29.62 6.24
N GLY A 139 -37.28 28.81 5.18
CA GLY A 139 -38.30 27.96 4.54
C GLY A 139 -38.19 27.97 2.99
N ARG A 140 -38.51 26.84 2.31
CA ARG A 140 -38.63 26.69 0.82
C ARG A 140 -37.29 26.67 0.03
N ASP A 141 -37.14 26.05 -1.15
CA ASP A 141 -38.01 25.17 -1.96
C ASP A 141 -37.21 24.38 -3.03
N ARG A 142 -37.86 23.36 -3.65
CA ARG A 142 -37.65 22.83 -5.03
C ARG A 142 -36.27 22.28 -5.45
N GLU A 143 -36.18 20.99 -5.81
CA GLU A 143 -36.60 20.41 -7.10
C GLU A 143 -35.91 20.97 -8.36
N LYS A 144 -35.04 20.16 -8.98
CA LYS A 144 -35.01 19.97 -10.44
C LYS A 144 -34.30 18.66 -10.80
N ARG A 145 -35.06 17.73 -11.41
CA ARG A 145 -34.56 16.49 -12.05
C ARG A 145 -34.65 16.66 -13.57
N ARG A 146 -33.75 15.96 -14.30
CA ARG A 146 -33.83 15.56 -15.73
C ARG A 146 -33.84 16.69 -16.79
N SER A 147 -32.84 16.64 -17.68
CA SER A 147 -33.04 16.33 -19.11
C SER A 147 -31.81 16.69 -19.95
N ARG A 148 -31.21 15.69 -20.62
CA ARG A 148 -30.76 15.72 -22.02
C ARG A 148 -30.06 14.41 -22.39
N ASP A 149 -30.88 13.38 -22.59
CA ASP A 149 -30.58 12.27 -23.49
C ASP A 149 -31.49 12.43 -24.71
N ARG A 150 -30.96 12.10 -25.90
CA ARG A 150 -31.66 12.04 -27.22
C ARG A 150 -32.13 13.42 -27.75
N GLU A 151 -32.09 13.72 -29.05
CA GLU A 151 -31.85 12.91 -30.24
C GLU A 151 -31.50 13.83 -31.44
N ARG A 152 -30.59 13.44 -32.35
CA ARG A 152 -30.84 13.58 -33.79
C ARG A 152 -29.96 12.66 -34.64
N SER A 153 -30.59 12.07 -35.65
CA SER A 153 -30.07 11.06 -36.56
C SER A 153 -29.60 11.62 -37.91
N GLY A 154 -28.58 10.98 -38.49
CA GLY A 154 -28.60 10.54 -39.89
C GLY A 154 -27.99 11.42 -41.00
N ARG A 155 -27.22 10.73 -41.87
CA ARG A 155 -26.68 11.14 -43.19
C ARG A 155 -25.54 12.18 -43.13
N PHE A 156 -24.53 12.13 -44.01
CA PHE A 156 -24.34 11.32 -45.23
C PHE A 156 -23.21 10.30 -45.09
#